data_AF-A0A1T5NMW7-F1
#
_entry.id   AF-A0A1T5NMW7-F1
#
_cell.length_a   1.000
_cell.length_b   1.000
_cell.length_c   1.000
_cell.angle_alpha   90.00
_cell.angle_beta   90.00
_cell.angle_gamma   90.00
#
_symmetry.space_group_name_H-M   'P 1'
#
loop_
_entity.id
_entity.type
_entity.pdbx_description
1 polymer ?
#
loop_
_entity_poly.entity_id
_entity_poly.type
_entity_poly.pdbx_seq_one_letter_code
_entity_poly.pdbx_strand_id
1 'polypeptide(L)'
;MTNTHPLQFFKDLVENPLAILRIERQFFEEEEEISIVLEMNKEEGYIVIDDFFADGANSYKIFFKDHIQRLCKEQEREVLNSLDSYVFHEKDIKISHDYLQKCLFEVNHLISIQEGRNWLNKYPIIIDTIASIKSYLHSKYGLPDDTISFSKKKSNNPKIQWLGKTNVLTTLFYDLLNGQDKGEPYIHANKKDVMQFLIDNFLDKNGDELSESTVQSYFDKQEKKAKIGDRIELPNKKVIR
;
A
#
# COMPACT_ATOMS: atom_id res chain seq x y z
N MET A 1 6.68 -2.34 26.84
CA MET A 1 5.78 -2.18 25.68
C MET A 1 6.54 -2.70 24.48
N THR A 2 6.07 -3.79 23.86
CA THR A 2 6.65 -4.27 22.60
C THR A 2 6.54 -3.15 21.58
N ASN A 3 7.66 -2.84 20.93
CA ASN A 3 7.83 -1.70 20.03
C ASN A 3 7.19 -1.97 18.65
N THR A 4 5.97 -2.48 18.66
CA THR A 4 5.20 -2.84 17.46
C THR A 4 4.56 -1.59 16.88
N HIS A 5 4.73 -1.41 15.57
CA HIS A 5 4.14 -0.29 14.82
C HIS A 5 2.62 -0.25 15.06
N PRO A 6 1.99 0.93 15.26
CA PRO A 6 0.56 1.00 15.59
C PRO A 6 -0.31 0.30 14.54
N LEU A 7 0.03 0.44 13.26
CA LEU A 7 -0.71 -0.20 12.16
C LEU A 7 -0.40 -1.70 11.94
N GLN A 8 0.44 -2.35 12.77
CA GLN A 8 0.93 -3.71 12.49
C GLN A 8 -0.20 -4.72 12.28
N PHE A 9 -1.27 -4.64 13.09
CA PHE A 9 -2.44 -5.49 12.95
C PHE A 9 -3.06 -5.40 11.54
N PHE A 10 -3.28 -4.18 11.05
CA PHE A 10 -3.85 -3.95 9.72
C PHE A 10 -2.89 -4.34 8.60
N LYS A 11 -1.57 -4.16 8.80
CA LYS A 11 -0.55 -4.65 7.85
C LYS A 11 -0.65 -6.16 7.70
N ASP A 12 -0.67 -6.89 8.81
CA ASP A 12 -0.80 -8.35 8.80
C ASP A 12 -2.10 -8.77 8.09
N LEU A 13 -3.21 -8.08 8.39
CA LEU A 13 -4.52 -8.36 7.80
C LEU A 13 -4.65 -8.05 6.31
N VAL A 14 -3.86 -7.16 5.72
CA VAL A 14 -3.95 -6.78 4.30
C VAL A 14 -2.88 -7.48 3.48
N GLU A 15 -1.66 -7.56 4.02
CA GLU A 15 -0.50 -8.08 3.32
C GLU A 15 -0.45 -9.62 3.36
N ASN A 16 -1.01 -10.26 4.39
CA ASN A 16 -0.94 -11.70 4.60
C ASN A 16 -2.33 -12.38 4.69
N PRO A 17 -2.77 -13.14 3.67
CA PRO A 17 -4.05 -13.85 3.72
C PRO A 17 -4.14 -14.90 4.83
N LEU A 18 -3.00 -15.40 5.33
CA LEU A 18 -2.98 -16.35 6.45
C LEU A 18 -3.38 -15.68 7.79
N ALA A 19 -3.32 -14.35 7.89
CA ALA A 19 -3.72 -13.64 9.11
C ALA A 19 -5.22 -13.82 9.40
N ILE A 20 -6.08 -13.73 8.38
CA ILE A 20 -7.52 -13.99 8.55
C ILE A 20 -7.76 -15.45 8.91
N LEU A 21 -7.09 -16.41 8.26
CA LEU A 21 -7.24 -17.82 8.58
C LEU A 21 -6.84 -18.13 10.03
N ARG A 22 -5.81 -17.44 10.55
CA ARG A 22 -5.42 -17.58 11.95
C ARG A 22 -6.52 -17.06 12.89
N ILE A 23 -7.10 -15.89 12.60
CA ILE A 23 -8.18 -15.33 13.41
C ILE A 23 -9.45 -16.19 13.33
N GLU A 24 -9.75 -16.71 12.14
CA GLU A 24 -10.85 -17.65 11.92
C GLU A 24 -10.65 -18.93 12.74
N ARG A 25 -9.44 -19.48 12.72
CA ARG A 25 -9.09 -20.62 13.55
C ARG A 25 -9.26 -20.31 15.04
N GLN A 26 -8.77 -19.17 15.52
CA GLN A 26 -8.94 -18.75 16.91
C GLN A 26 -10.42 -18.58 17.28
N PHE A 27 -11.22 -17.97 16.41
CA PHE A 27 -12.66 -17.81 16.63
C PHE A 27 -13.38 -19.14 16.83
N PHE A 28 -13.00 -20.17 16.08
CA PHE A 28 -13.60 -21.50 16.21
C PHE A 28 -12.97 -22.38 17.29
N GLU A 29 -11.72 -22.13 17.70
CA GLU A 29 -10.99 -22.95 18.69
C GLU A 29 -11.01 -22.37 20.11
N GLU A 30 -10.88 -21.05 20.29
CA GLU A 30 -10.81 -20.40 21.62
C GLU A 30 -12.20 -20.26 22.28
N GLU A 31 -13.27 -20.15 21.49
CA GLU A 31 -14.64 -20.05 22.01
C GLU A 31 -15.17 -21.40 22.55
N GLU A 32 -14.57 -22.54 22.15
CA GLU A 32 -14.85 -23.85 22.75
C GLU A 32 -14.33 -23.96 24.20
N GLU A 33 -13.31 -23.19 24.58
CA GLU A 33 -12.70 -23.25 25.91
C GLU A 33 -13.41 -22.34 26.93
N ILE A 34 -14.07 -21.27 26.49
CA ILE A 34 -14.60 -20.21 27.35
C ILE A 34 -16.12 -20.29 27.50
N SER A 35 -16.82 -20.86 26.52
CA SER A 35 -18.28 -20.91 26.49
C SER A 35 -18.80 -22.31 26.10
N ILE A 36 -20.06 -22.62 26.46
CA ILE A 36 -20.70 -23.86 26.00
C ILE A 36 -21.17 -23.65 24.56
N VAL A 37 -20.34 -24.07 23.60
CA VAL A 37 -20.66 -24.07 22.18
C VAL A 37 -21.67 -25.19 21.91
N LEU A 38 -22.88 -24.81 21.51
CA LEU A 38 -23.99 -25.72 21.20
C LEU A 38 -23.94 -26.23 19.76
N GLU A 39 -23.52 -25.39 18.83
CA GLU A 39 -23.46 -25.68 17.39
C GLU A 39 -22.37 -24.82 16.74
N MET A 40 -21.68 -25.37 15.74
CA MET A 40 -20.71 -24.65 14.93
C MET A 40 -20.93 -24.97 13.45
N ASN A 41 -20.95 -23.93 12.61
CA ASN A 41 -20.99 -24.06 11.17
C ASN A 41 -19.87 -23.23 10.53
N LYS A 42 -18.81 -23.91 10.11
CA LYS A 42 -17.64 -23.27 9.48
C LYS A 42 -17.93 -22.79 8.06
N GLU A 43 -18.88 -23.40 7.36
CA GLU A 43 -19.25 -22.99 6.00
C GLU A 43 -20.07 -21.70 6.01
N GLU A 44 -21.00 -21.58 6.96
CA GLU A 44 -21.80 -20.37 7.16
C GLU A 44 -21.14 -19.33 8.08
N GLY A 45 -20.00 -19.69 8.71
CA GLY A 45 -19.15 -18.77 9.46
C GLY A 45 -19.74 -18.35 10.80
N TYR A 46 -20.36 -19.25 11.57
CA TYR A 46 -20.93 -18.93 12.88
C TYR A 46 -20.73 -20.03 13.93
N ILE A 47 -20.85 -19.61 15.19
CA ILE A 47 -20.99 -20.48 16.37
C ILE A 47 -22.27 -20.11 17.14
N VAL A 48 -22.86 -21.08 17.83
CA VAL A 48 -24.00 -20.89 18.72
C VAL A 48 -23.54 -21.17 20.13
N ILE A 49 -23.73 -20.20 21.02
CA ILE A 49 -23.29 -20.28 22.40
C ILE A 49 -24.51 -20.23 23.32
N ASP A 50 -24.46 -20.98 24.42
CA ASP A 50 -25.44 -20.90 25.52
C ASP A 50 -24.98 -19.90 26.60
N ASP A 51 -25.85 -18.96 26.98
CA ASP A 51 -25.60 -18.05 28.11
C ASP A 51 -26.16 -18.64 29.40
N PHE A 52 -25.31 -19.29 30.19
CA PHE A 52 -25.70 -19.85 31.49
C PHE A 52 -25.91 -18.78 32.59
N PHE A 53 -25.61 -17.50 32.32
CA PHE A 53 -25.64 -16.44 33.34
C PHE A 53 -26.91 -15.60 33.35
N ALA A 54 -27.82 -15.77 32.39
CA ALA A 54 -29.13 -15.13 32.38
C ALA A 54 -30.20 -16.05 32.98
N ASP A 55 -31.24 -15.50 33.61
CA ASP A 55 -32.39 -16.21 34.22
C ASP A 55 -33.29 -16.93 33.18
N GLY A 56 -32.70 -17.83 32.38
CA GLY A 56 -33.31 -18.59 31.29
C GLY A 56 -32.26 -19.00 30.26
N ALA A 57 -32.36 -20.23 29.72
CA ALA A 57 -31.46 -20.75 28.69
C ALA A 57 -31.66 -19.97 27.38
N ASN A 58 -30.84 -18.94 27.18
CA ASN A 58 -30.80 -18.16 25.95
C ASN A 58 -29.56 -18.55 25.16
N SER A 59 -29.77 -19.09 23.97
CA SER A 59 -28.68 -19.30 23.01
C SER A 59 -28.64 -18.16 22.01
N TYR A 60 -27.44 -17.76 21.61
CA TYR A 60 -27.24 -16.73 20.59
C TYR A 60 -26.19 -17.16 19.56
N LYS A 61 -26.41 -16.71 18.32
CA LYS A 61 -25.50 -16.96 17.20
C LYS A 61 -24.48 -15.84 17.10
N ILE A 62 -23.21 -16.18 17.01
CA ILE A 62 -22.11 -15.24 16.76
C ILE A 62 -21.54 -15.55 15.39
N PHE A 63 -21.50 -14.56 14.51
CA PHE A 63 -20.90 -14.68 13.20
C PHE A 63 -19.43 -14.24 13.22
N PHE A 64 -18.58 -14.95 12.48
CA PHE A 64 -17.18 -14.63 12.32
C PHE A 64 -16.97 -13.21 11.76
N LYS A 65 -17.84 -12.77 10.85
CA LYS A 65 -17.81 -11.41 10.31
C LYS A 65 -17.98 -10.34 11.41
N ASP A 66 -18.88 -10.58 12.36
CA ASP A 66 -19.10 -9.67 13.48
C ASP A 66 -17.91 -9.66 14.44
N HIS A 67 -17.28 -10.83 14.63
CA HIS A 67 -16.04 -10.95 15.38
C HIS A 67 -14.89 -10.14 14.75
N ILE A 68 -14.67 -10.27 13.44
CA ILE A 68 -13.69 -9.47 12.69
C ILE A 68 -13.99 -7.97 12.80
N GLN A 69 -15.25 -7.59 12.70
CA GLN A 69 -15.67 -6.20 12.86
C GLN A 69 -15.34 -5.67 14.26
N ARG A 70 -15.59 -6.45 15.31
CA ARG A 70 -15.24 -6.08 16.68
C ARG A 70 -13.74 -5.89 16.84
N LEU A 71 -12.94 -6.86 16.38
CA LEU A 71 -11.47 -6.78 16.41
C LEU A 71 -10.95 -5.54 15.68
N CYS A 72 -11.48 -5.25 14.48
CA CYS A 72 -11.08 -4.07 13.72
C CYS A 72 -11.35 -2.77 14.49
N LYS A 73 -12.51 -2.65 15.15
CA LYS A 73 -12.86 -1.45 15.95
C LYS A 73 -12.02 -1.32 17.22
N GLU A 74 -11.71 -2.43 17.88
CA GLU A 74 -10.81 -2.44 19.04
C GLU A 74 -9.41 -1.98 18.63
N GLN A 75 -8.89 -2.53 17.54
CA GLN A 75 -7.56 -2.19 17.00
C GLN A 75 -7.50 -0.78 16.42
N GLU A 76 -8.58 -0.27 15.82
CA GLU A 76 -8.70 1.14 15.44
C GLU A 76 -8.49 2.04 16.66
N ARG A 77 -9.22 1.79 17.74
CA ARG A 77 -9.08 2.58 18.97
C ARG A 77 -7.67 2.53 19.54
N GLU A 78 -7.03 1.36 19.52
CA GLU A 78 -5.63 1.22 19.97
C GLU A 78 -4.67 2.02 19.10
N VAL A 79 -4.83 1.98 17.77
CA VAL A 79 -4.06 2.81 16.83
C VAL A 79 -4.22 4.28 17.18
N LEU A 80 -5.47 4.78 17.26
CA LEU A 80 -5.74 6.19 17.48
C LEU A 80 -5.17 6.67 18.83
N ASN A 81 -5.35 5.88 19.89
CA ASN A 81 -4.79 6.16 21.20
C ASN A 81 -3.25 6.17 21.20
N SER A 82 -2.63 5.24 20.46
CA SER A 82 -1.18 5.17 20.32
C SER A 82 -0.62 6.40 19.60
N LEU A 83 -1.27 6.83 18.52
CA LEU A 83 -0.89 8.04 17.78
C LEU A 83 -1.05 9.30 18.63
N ASP A 84 -2.18 9.43 19.32
CA ASP A 84 -2.44 10.54 20.24
C ASP A 84 -1.42 10.59 21.37
N SER A 85 -1.13 9.44 21.98
CA SER A 85 -0.13 9.32 23.04
C SER A 85 1.26 9.70 22.52
N TYR A 86 1.64 9.27 21.32
CA TYR A 86 2.92 9.63 20.73
C TYR A 86 3.06 11.15 20.57
N VAL A 87 2.06 11.81 19.98
CA VAL A 87 2.05 13.26 19.78
C VAL A 87 2.04 14.02 21.11
N PHE A 88 1.33 13.51 22.11
CA PHE A 88 1.26 14.13 23.44
C PHE A 88 2.62 14.10 24.18
N HIS A 89 3.38 13.00 24.03
CA HIS A 89 4.65 12.83 24.74
C HIS A 89 5.86 13.37 23.97
N GLU A 90 5.78 13.44 22.64
CA GLU A 90 6.85 13.99 21.81
C GLU A 90 6.86 15.51 21.90
N LYS A 91 8.00 16.06 22.33
CA LYS A 91 8.16 17.51 22.57
C LYS A 91 8.48 18.26 21.28
N ASP A 92 9.03 17.56 20.29
CA ASP A 92 9.33 18.13 18.99
C ASP A 92 8.15 17.95 18.02
N ILE A 93 7.52 19.08 17.69
CA ILE A 93 6.39 19.15 16.74
C ILE A 93 6.78 18.57 15.38
N LYS A 94 8.02 18.80 14.92
CA LYS A 94 8.49 18.31 13.62
C LYS A 94 8.64 16.80 13.63
N ILE A 95 9.19 16.22 14.69
CA ILE A 95 9.32 14.76 14.84
C ILE A 95 7.92 14.11 14.89
N SER A 96 7.00 14.71 15.64
CA SER A 96 5.60 14.29 15.70
C SER A 96 4.94 14.30 14.32
N HIS A 97 5.09 15.40 13.60
CA HIS A 97 4.55 15.55 12.26
C HIS A 97 5.15 14.54 11.27
N ASP A 98 6.47 14.35 11.26
CA ASP A 98 7.15 13.38 10.39
C ASP A 98 6.69 11.93 10.68
N TYR A 99 6.44 11.60 11.95
CA TYR A 99 5.91 10.29 12.33
C TYR A 99 4.48 10.07 11.85
N LEU A 100 3.61 11.06 12.06
CA LEU A 100 2.22 11.00 11.60
C LEU A 100 2.13 10.91 10.06
N GLN A 101 2.99 11.63 9.34
CA GLN A 101 3.10 11.52 7.88
C GLN A 101 3.52 10.12 7.44
N LYS A 102 4.46 9.47 8.14
CA LYS A 102 4.81 8.07 7.85
C LYS A 102 3.63 7.15 8.08
N CYS A 103 2.87 7.34 9.16
CA CYS A 103 1.66 6.54 9.41
C CYS A 103 0.61 6.74 8.31
N LEU A 104 0.38 7.99 7.87
CA LEU A 104 -0.53 8.28 6.77
C LEU A 104 -0.08 7.63 5.46
N PHE A 105 1.22 7.64 5.17
CA PHE A 105 1.80 6.95 4.01
C PHE A 105 1.49 5.45 4.04
N GLU A 106 1.70 4.79 5.19
CA GLU A 106 1.39 3.37 5.36
C GLU A 106 -0.11 3.10 5.21
N VAL A 107 -0.99 3.94 5.76
CA VAL A 107 -2.45 3.84 5.58
C VAL A 107 -2.83 3.90 4.11
N ASN A 108 -2.31 4.88 3.36
CA ASN A 108 -2.56 5.00 1.92
C ASN A 108 -2.02 3.77 1.14
N HIS A 109 -0.87 3.23 1.54
CA HIS A 109 -0.33 2.01 0.95
C HIS A 109 -1.27 0.82 1.16
N LEU A 110 -1.77 0.60 2.38
CA LEU A 110 -2.69 -0.49 2.69
C LEU A 110 -4.01 -0.39 1.90
N ILE A 111 -4.55 0.82 1.73
CA ILE A 111 -5.73 1.06 0.90
C ILE A 111 -5.44 0.71 -0.57
N SER A 112 -4.27 1.09 -1.10
CA SER A 112 -3.91 0.82 -2.50
C SER A 112 -3.77 -0.68 -2.83
N ILE A 113 -3.35 -1.49 -1.85
CA ILE A 113 -3.18 -2.94 -2.02
C ILE A 113 -4.52 -3.65 -2.23
N GLN A 114 -5.64 -3.08 -1.74
CA GLN A 114 -6.97 -3.67 -1.87
C GLN A 114 -7.33 -3.98 -3.33
N GLU A 115 -6.99 -3.08 -4.26
CA GLU A 115 -7.39 -3.17 -5.68
C GLU A 115 -6.90 -4.47 -6.36
N GLY A 116 -5.89 -5.14 -5.81
CA GLY A 116 -5.36 -6.41 -6.30
C GLY A 116 -5.77 -7.66 -5.52
N ARG A 117 -6.58 -7.56 -4.45
CA ARG A 117 -6.80 -8.66 -3.49
C ARG A 117 -8.28 -9.04 -3.32
N ASN A 118 -8.74 -9.99 -4.13
CA ASN A 118 -10.13 -10.49 -4.13
C ASN A 118 -10.63 -11.03 -2.77
N TRP A 119 -9.75 -11.52 -1.89
CA TRP A 119 -10.15 -12.07 -0.60
C TRP A 119 -10.53 -11.01 0.42
N LEU A 120 -9.99 -9.79 0.31
CA LEU A 120 -10.36 -8.66 1.18
C LEU A 120 -11.79 -8.19 0.93
N ASN A 121 -12.34 -8.44 -0.27
CA ASN A 121 -13.72 -8.10 -0.60
C ASN A 121 -14.75 -8.84 0.27
N LYS A 122 -14.36 -9.95 0.90
CA LYS A 122 -15.22 -10.66 1.87
C LYS A 122 -15.38 -9.88 3.19
N TYR A 123 -14.43 -9.00 3.50
CA TYR A 123 -14.34 -8.27 4.76
C TYR A 123 -14.11 -6.78 4.52
N PRO A 124 -15.10 -6.07 3.91
CA PRO A 124 -14.96 -4.63 3.61
C PRO A 124 -14.66 -3.79 4.85
N ILE A 125 -15.10 -4.25 6.02
CA ILE A 125 -14.86 -3.60 7.31
C ILE A 125 -13.37 -3.33 7.59
N ILE A 126 -12.46 -4.17 7.12
CA ILE A 126 -11.01 -3.98 7.31
C ILE A 126 -10.58 -2.69 6.62
N ILE A 127 -10.99 -2.51 5.37
CA ILE A 127 -10.66 -1.33 4.57
C ILE A 127 -11.40 -0.10 5.10
N ASP A 128 -12.68 -0.22 5.44
CA ASP A 128 -13.46 0.88 6.01
C ASP A 128 -12.82 1.40 7.30
N THR A 129 -12.28 0.50 8.12
CA THR A 129 -11.55 0.86 9.35
C THR A 129 -10.23 1.59 9.04
N ILE A 130 -9.46 1.10 8.06
CA ILE A 130 -8.22 1.78 7.62
C ILE A 130 -8.53 3.17 7.05
N ALA A 131 -9.61 3.30 6.28
CA ALA A 131 -10.09 4.59 5.77
C ALA A 131 -10.54 5.53 6.89
N SER A 132 -11.17 5.01 7.96
CA SER A 132 -11.51 5.79 9.16
C SER A 132 -10.25 6.34 9.85
N ILE A 133 -9.21 5.52 10.00
CA ILE A 133 -7.90 5.97 10.52
C ILE A 133 -7.31 7.09 9.65
N LYS A 134 -7.41 6.96 8.31
CA LYS A 134 -7.00 8.01 7.37
C LYS A 134 -7.76 9.32 7.65
N SER A 135 -9.08 9.26 7.73
CA SER A 135 -9.94 10.43 8.00
C SER A 135 -9.62 11.07 9.35
N TYR A 136 -9.29 10.28 10.37
CA TYR A 136 -8.85 10.77 11.66
C TYR A 136 -7.54 11.56 11.56
N LEU A 137 -6.54 11.01 10.86
CA LEU A 137 -5.25 11.67 10.64
C LEU A 137 -5.39 13.02 9.93
N HIS A 138 -6.26 13.09 8.92
CA HIS A 138 -6.55 14.36 8.23
C HIS A 138 -7.29 15.35 9.13
N SER A 139 -8.37 14.92 9.77
CA SER A 139 -9.25 15.83 10.51
C SER A 139 -8.60 16.36 11.79
N LYS A 140 -7.83 15.54 12.51
CA LYS A 140 -7.24 15.94 13.79
C LYS A 140 -5.90 16.65 13.64
N TYR A 141 -5.05 16.16 12.73
CA TYR A 141 -3.67 16.65 12.60
C TYR A 141 -3.44 17.54 11.38
N GLY A 142 -4.45 17.72 10.52
CA GLY A 142 -4.34 18.58 9.35
C GLY A 142 -3.33 18.10 8.32
N LEU A 143 -3.02 16.79 8.31
CA LEU A 143 -2.08 16.22 7.35
C LEU A 143 -2.65 16.37 5.93
N PRO A 144 -1.86 16.75 4.92
CA PRO A 144 -2.33 16.80 3.55
C PRO A 144 -2.65 15.39 3.03
N ASP A 145 -3.74 15.25 2.29
CA ASP A 145 -4.06 14.02 1.56
C ASP A 145 -3.19 13.95 0.32
N ASP A 146 -1.93 13.55 0.50
CA ASP A 146 -0.99 13.30 -0.58
C ASP A 146 -1.30 11.95 -1.24
N THR A 147 -2.57 11.67 -1.56
CA THR A 147 -2.96 10.52 -2.40
C THR A 147 -2.41 10.60 -3.83
N ILE A 148 -1.71 11.68 -4.17
CA ILE A 148 -0.89 11.77 -5.39
C ILE A 148 0.44 12.44 -5.05
N SER A 149 1.38 11.67 -4.49
CA SER A 149 2.76 11.75 -4.96
C SER A 149 3.68 10.68 -4.34
N PHE A 150 4.17 9.79 -5.20
CA PHE A 150 5.49 9.18 -5.06
C PHE A 150 6.64 10.22 -5.19
N SER A 151 6.39 11.52 -5.00
CA SER A 151 7.36 12.61 -5.04
C SER A 151 7.14 13.51 -3.80
N LYS A 152 7.97 13.54 -2.76
CA LYS A 152 9.38 13.88 -2.75
C LYS A 152 9.90 13.47 -1.37
N LYS A 153 10.35 12.22 -1.22
CA LYS A 153 11.68 12.16 -0.61
C LYS A 153 12.60 12.56 -1.75
N LYS A 154 13.21 13.74 -1.67
CA LYS A 154 14.57 13.86 -2.23
C LYS A 154 15.29 12.68 -1.61
N SER A 155 15.44 11.60 -2.37
CA SER A 155 16.32 10.54 -1.96
C SER A 155 17.64 11.26 -1.75
N ASN A 156 18.20 11.20 -0.54
CA ASN A 156 19.59 11.61 -0.32
C ASN A 156 20.55 10.64 -1.04
N ASN A 157 20.05 9.85 -1.99
CA ASN A 157 20.84 9.03 -2.88
C ASN A 157 21.38 9.96 -3.96
N PRO A 158 22.70 9.94 -4.21
CA PRO A 158 23.27 10.70 -5.30
C PRO A 158 22.59 10.28 -6.62
N LYS A 159 22.05 11.25 -7.36
CA LYS A 159 21.50 11.02 -8.71
C LYS A 159 22.62 10.56 -9.66
N ILE A 160 22.26 9.72 -10.61
CA ILE A 160 23.18 9.19 -11.62
C ILE A 160 23.33 10.22 -12.74
N GLN A 161 24.55 10.70 -12.98
CA GLN A 161 24.81 11.58 -14.12
C GLN A 161 24.84 10.77 -15.42
N TRP A 162 23.90 11.05 -16.32
CA TRP A 162 23.86 10.44 -17.64
C TRP A 162 24.78 11.19 -18.60
N LEU A 163 25.92 10.58 -18.96
CA LEU A 163 26.91 11.21 -19.83
C LEU A 163 26.48 11.32 -21.30
N GLY A 164 25.42 10.61 -21.70
CA GLY A 164 24.86 10.66 -23.05
C GLY A 164 23.86 11.81 -23.27
N LYS A 165 23.24 11.85 -24.44
CA LYS A 165 22.14 12.80 -24.70
C LYS A 165 20.88 12.34 -23.93
N THR A 166 20.14 13.28 -23.33
CA THR A 166 18.90 13.00 -22.58
C THR A 166 17.84 12.29 -23.41
N ASN A 167 17.77 12.59 -24.71
CA ASN A 167 16.83 11.94 -25.61
C ASN A 167 17.13 10.45 -25.79
N VAL A 168 18.40 10.03 -25.74
CA VAL A 168 18.81 8.61 -25.82
C VAL A 168 18.35 7.86 -24.59
N LEU A 169 18.60 8.40 -23.39
CA LEU A 169 18.12 7.82 -22.13
C LEU A 169 16.60 7.69 -22.12
N THR A 170 15.91 8.76 -22.51
CA THR A 170 14.44 8.77 -22.50
C THR A 170 13.85 7.79 -23.52
N THR A 171 14.50 7.67 -24.69
CA THR A 171 14.09 6.71 -25.73
C THR A 171 14.33 5.27 -25.28
N LEU A 172 15.45 4.97 -24.61
CA LEU A 172 15.71 3.65 -24.04
C LEU A 172 14.58 3.21 -23.09
N PHE A 173 14.17 4.07 -22.15
CA PHE A 173 13.10 3.72 -21.23
C PHE A 173 11.73 3.63 -21.91
N TYR A 174 11.49 4.44 -22.94
CA TYR A 174 10.32 4.27 -23.81
C TYR A 174 10.33 2.90 -24.51
N ASP A 175 11.48 2.43 -24.95
CA ASP A 175 11.65 1.16 -25.67
C ASP A 175 11.54 -0.05 -24.75
N LEU A 176 12.08 0.05 -23.54
CA LEU A 176 11.87 -0.97 -22.50
C LEU A 176 10.38 -1.09 -22.17
N LEU A 177 9.66 0.05 -22.12
CA LEU A 177 8.24 0.10 -21.77
C LEU A 177 7.31 -0.42 -22.89
N ASN A 178 7.61 -0.10 -24.15
CA ASN A 178 6.71 -0.37 -25.28
C ASN A 178 7.21 -1.46 -26.23
N GLY A 179 8.43 -1.93 -26.04
CA GLY A 179 9.13 -2.78 -26.99
C GLY A 179 9.79 -1.97 -28.09
N GLN A 180 11.08 -2.23 -28.33
CA GLN A 180 11.78 -1.71 -29.49
C GLN A 180 11.31 -2.43 -30.77
N ASP A 181 11.03 -1.67 -31.83
CA ASP A 181 10.77 -2.17 -33.19
C ASP A 181 9.70 -3.28 -33.28
N LYS A 182 8.62 -3.12 -32.49
CA LYS A 182 7.51 -4.08 -32.32
C LYS A 182 7.88 -5.38 -31.59
N GLY A 183 9.00 -5.39 -30.86
CA GLY A 183 9.33 -6.41 -29.88
C GLY A 183 8.43 -6.35 -28.65
N GLU A 184 8.61 -7.31 -27.74
CA GLU A 184 7.92 -7.29 -26.44
C GLU A 184 8.53 -6.25 -25.50
N PRO A 185 7.72 -5.65 -24.61
CA PRO A 185 8.25 -4.80 -23.55
C PRO A 185 9.14 -5.60 -22.60
N TYR A 186 10.21 -4.96 -22.12
CA TYR A 186 11.14 -5.51 -21.14
C TYR A 186 10.73 -5.18 -19.71
N ILE A 187 9.92 -4.13 -19.52
CA ILE A 187 9.42 -3.70 -18.22
C ILE A 187 7.90 -3.52 -18.27
N HIS A 188 7.24 -3.79 -17.14
CA HIS A 188 5.81 -3.53 -16.96
C HIS A 188 5.64 -2.42 -15.93
N ALA A 189 5.23 -1.23 -16.39
CA ALA A 189 5.02 -0.05 -15.56
C ALA A 189 4.10 0.94 -16.30
N ASN A 190 3.57 1.94 -15.60
CA ASN A 190 2.87 3.04 -16.28
C ASN A 190 3.88 4.07 -16.79
N LYS A 191 3.55 4.72 -17.91
CA LYS A 191 4.38 5.79 -18.51
C LYS A 191 4.76 6.88 -17.49
N LYS A 192 3.81 7.31 -16.66
CA LYS A 192 4.04 8.35 -15.63
C LYS A 192 5.11 7.92 -14.64
N ASP A 193 5.08 6.66 -14.19
CA ASP A 193 6.04 6.13 -13.21
C ASP A 193 7.46 6.08 -13.79
N VAL A 194 7.58 5.67 -15.06
CA VAL A 194 8.88 5.65 -15.77
C VAL A 194 9.45 7.06 -15.94
N MET A 195 8.59 8.04 -16.26
CA MET A 195 9.03 9.43 -16.36
C MET A 195 9.50 10.00 -15.02
N GLN A 196 8.75 9.72 -13.96
CA GLN A 196 9.09 10.14 -12.61
C GLN A 196 10.41 9.50 -12.15
N PHE A 197 10.60 8.20 -12.43
CA PHE A 197 11.84 7.48 -12.18
C PHE A 197 13.05 8.16 -12.83
N LEU A 198 12.94 8.61 -14.08
CA LEU A 198 14.01 9.32 -14.77
C LEU A 198 14.36 10.64 -14.08
N ILE A 199 13.35 11.44 -13.72
CA ILE A 199 13.53 12.76 -13.08
C ILE A 199 14.16 12.63 -11.70
N ASP A 200 13.75 11.61 -10.94
CA ASP A 200 14.18 11.43 -9.56
C ASP A 200 15.58 10.82 -9.44
N ASN A 201 16.03 10.05 -10.45
CA ASN A 201 17.27 9.27 -10.34
C ASN A 201 18.39 9.72 -11.29
N PHE A 202 18.13 10.56 -12.30
CA PHE A 202 19.13 10.94 -13.28
C PHE A 202 19.38 12.46 -13.35
N LEU A 203 20.63 12.81 -13.64
CA LEU A 203 21.06 14.14 -14.09
C LEU A 203 21.46 14.05 -15.57
N ASP A 204 21.42 15.17 -16.26
CA ASP A 204 21.92 15.25 -17.64
C ASP A 204 23.46 15.22 -17.69
N LYS A 205 24.02 15.29 -18.90
CA LYS A 205 25.47 15.27 -19.12
C LYS A 205 26.23 16.42 -18.43
N ASN A 206 25.58 17.53 -18.13
CA ASN A 206 26.17 18.68 -17.46
C ASN A 206 26.01 18.61 -15.92
N GLY A 207 25.23 17.65 -15.42
CA GLY A 207 24.88 17.53 -14.02
C GLY A 207 23.59 18.27 -13.63
N ASP A 208 22.82 18.74 -14.62
CA ASP A 208 21.56 19.44 -14.40
C ASP A 208 20.40 18.46 -14.23
N GLU A 209 19.37 18.87 -13.48
CA GLU A 209 18.17 18.06 -13.31
C GLU A 209 17.39 17.91 -14.63
N LEU A 210 16.88 16.70 -14.88
CA LEU A 210 15.99 16.46 -16.00
C LEU A 210 14.64 17.14 -15.77
N SER A 211 14.23 18.02 -16.67
CA SER A 211 12.92 18.68 -16.57
C SER A 211 11.78 17.79 -17.06
N GLU A 212 10.66 17.81 -16.35
CA GLU A 212 9.45 17.04 -16.67
C GLU A 212 8.96 17.30 -18.09
N SER A 213 8.94 18.58 -18.50
CA SER A 213 8.55 18.98 -19.86
C SER A 213 9.45 18.36 -20.94
N THR A 214 10.74 18.20 -20.65
CA THR A 214 11.72 17.65 -21.60
C THR A 214 11.50 16.15 -21.75
N VAL A 215 11.42 15.43 -20.63
CA VAL A 215 11.17 13.97 -20.59
C VAL A 215 9.83 13.64 -21.27
N GLN A 216 8.76 14.34 -20.91
CA GLN A 216 7.44 14.18 -21.54
C GLN A 216 7.53 14.34 -23.06
N SER A 217 8.22 15.38 -23.52
CA SER A 217 8.34 15.65 -24.95
C SER A 217 9.07 14.56 -25.72
N TYR A 218 10.05 13.89 -25.11
CA TYR A 218 10.74 12.75 -25.73
C TYR A 218 9.88 11.48 -25.73
N PHE A 219 9.02 11.29 -24.74
CA PHE A 219 8.06 10.18 -24.73
C PHE A 219 6.97 10.34 -25.81
N ASP A 220 6.44 11.55 -25.97
CA ASP A 220 5.29 11.83 -26.85
C ASP A 220 5.67 12.00 -28.33
N LYS A 221 6.74 12.75 -28.60
CA LYS A 221 7.05 13.24 -29.94
C LYS A 221 8.10 12.34 -30.60
N GLN A 222 7.70 11.59 -31.62
CA GLN A 222 8.61 10.69 -32.35
C GLN A 222 9.81 11.44 -32.93
N GLU A 223 9.62 12.67 -33.41
CA GLU A 223 10.67 13.50 -33.99
C GLU A 223 11.76 13.90 -32.99
N LYS A 224 11.46 13.82 -31.69
CA LYS A 224 12.41 14.12 -30.61
C LYS A 224 13.13 12.87 -30.09
N LYS A 225 12.66 11.67 -30.42
CA LYS A 225 13.28 10.40 -29.99
C LYS A 225 14.65 10.21 -30.66
N ALA A 226 15.51 9.42 -30.02
CA ALA A 226 16.80 9.06 -30.60
C ALA A 226 16.59 8.30 -31.91
N LYS A 227 17.33 8.70 -32.95
CA LYS A 227 17.25 8.06 -34.27
C LYS A 227 18.09 6.79 -34.29
N ILE A 228 17.79 5.91 -35.25
CA ILE A 228 18.59 4.71 -35.54
C ILE A 228 20.06 5.13 -35.73
N GLY A 229 20.97 4.49 -35.00
CA GLY A 229 22.40 4.82 -34.93
C GLY A 229 22.81 5.62 -33.68
N ASP A 230 21.94 6.49 -33.16
CA ASP A 230 22.11 7.20 -31.87
C ASP A 230 21.37 6.49 -30.71
N ARG A 231 20.38 5.63 -31.05
CA ARG A 231 19.55 4.85 -30.12
C ARG A 231 20.32 3.63 -29.60
N ILE A 232 20.08 3.26 -28.34
CA ILE A 232 20.60 2.02 -27.77
C ILE A 232 19.77 0.86 -28.30
N GLU A 233 20.41 -0.07 -28.99
CA GLU A 233 19.76 -1.25 -29.57
C GLU A 233 19.55 -2.34 -28.50
N LEU A 234 18.29 -2.72 -28.28
CA LEU A 234 17.91 -3.82 -27.40
C LEU A 234 17.96 -5.16 -28.15
N PRO A 235 18.41 -6.25 -27.50
CA PRO A 235 18.50 -7.56 -28.14
C PRO A 235 17.11 -8.13 -28.37
N ASN A 236 16.63 -8.17 -29.62
CA ASN A 236 15.30 -8.66 -29.99
C ASN A 236 14.90 -9.96 -29.27
N LYS A 237 13.93 -9.89 -28.35
CA LYS A 237 13.14 -11.05 -27.94
C LYS A 237 12.29 -11.47 -29.14
N LYS A 238 12.73 -12.49 -29.88
CA LYS A 238 11.88 -13.13 -30.88
C LYS A 238 10.69 -13.79 -30.19
N VAL A 239 9.50 -13.59 -30.75
CA VAL A 239 8.30 -14.36 -30.39
C VAL A 239 8.64 -15.84 -30.59
N ILE A 240 8.75 -16.59 -29.49
CA ILE A 240 8.63 -18.05 -29.57
C ILE A 240 7.14 -18.28 -29.79
N ARG A 241 6.74 -18.46 -31.05
CA ARG A 241 5.39 -18.88 -31.41
C ARG A 241 5.20 -20.35 -31.05
#